data_AF-A0A3C0G1A8-F1
#
_entry.id   AF-A0A3C0G1A8-F1
#
_cell.length_a   1.000
_cell.length_b   1.000
_cell.length_c   1.000
_cell.angle_alpha   90.00
_cell.angle_beta   90.00
_cell.angle_gamma   90.00
#
_symmetry.space_group_name_H-M   'P 1'
#
loop_
_entity.id
_entity.type
_entity.pdbx_description
1 polymer ?
#
loop_
_entity_poly.entity_id
_entity_poly.type
_entity_poly.pdbx_seq_one_letter_code
_entity_poly.pdbx_strand_id
1 'polypeptide(L)'
;GKMSRHIQVEANMSLTGANADKRLAMKPSAQKVVLAKLYGKLNGTSVGGNTSEYDALVDSIATEIKKAGSNAVVVTGLDDVNAQS
;
A
#
# COMPACT_ATOMS: atom_id res chain seq x y z
N GLY A 1 17.59 14.56 11.54
CA GLY A 1 16.87 14.87 10.30
C GLY A 1 15.61 14.03 10.25
N LYS A 2 14.52 14.56 9.68
CA LYS A 2 13.33 13.74 9.37
C LYS A 2 13.59 13.06 8.02
N MET A 3 13.47 11.75 7.96
CA MET A 3 13.65 10.96 6.74
C MET A 3 12.29 10.43 6.32
N SER A 4 11.95 10.60 5.05
CA SER A 4 10.75 9.99 4.47
C SER A 4 10.94 8.48 4.40
N ARG A 5 9.92 7.73 4.79
CA ARG A 5 9.92 6.27 4.71
C ARG A 5 9.24 5.82 3.43
N HIS A 6 9.92 5.02 2.62
CA HIS A 6 9.43 4.48 1.36
C HIS A 6 9.14 2.98 1.49
N ILE A 7 7.86 2.63 1.31
CA ILE A 7 7.41 1.25 1.21
C ILE A 7 7.04 0.98 -0.23
N GLN A 8 7.73 0.04 -0.88
CA GLN A 8 7.43 -0.37 -2.24
C GLN A 8 6.72 -1.71 -2.25
N VAL A 9 5.52 -1.73 -2.82
CA VAL A 9 4.79 -2.96 -3.13
C VAL A 9 4.86 -3.18 -4.63
N GLU A 10 5.48 -4.27 -5.07
CA GLU A 10 5.69 -4.55 -6.49
C GLU A 10 5.73 -6.05 -6.81
N ALA A 11 5.51 -6.41 -8.08
CA ALA A 11 5.57 -7.80 -8.53
C ALA A 11 6.99 -8.17 -8.97
N ASN A 12 7.60 -7.30 -9.76
CA ASN A 12 8.94 -7.44 -10.29
C ASN A 12 9.87 -6.45 -9.60
N MET A 13 11.16 -6.76 -9.54
CA MET A 13 12.16 -5.84 -9.00
C MET A 13 12.32 -4.61 -9.90
N SER A 14 12.28 -3.42 -9.29
CA SER A 14 12.51 -2.15 -9.97
C SER A 14 13.55 -1.29 -9.24
N LEU A 15 14.04 -0.25 -9.91
CA LEU A 15 14.89 0.78 -9.28
C LEU A 15 14.21 1.45 -8.08
N THR A 16 12.88 1.61 -8.11
CA THR A 16 12.13 2.17 -6.98
C THR A 16 12.05 1.17 -5.82
N GLY A 17 11.90 -0.12 -6.09
CA GLY A 17 11.92 -1.15 -5.05
C GLY A 17 13.29 -1.38 -4.44
N ALA A 18 14.36 -1.23 -5.22
CA ALA A 18 15.73 -1.33 -4.73
C ALA A 18 16.13 -0.18 -3.78
N ASN A 19 15.54 1.01 -3.98
CA ASN A 19 15.78 2.18 -3.14
C ASN A 19 14.76 2.33 -2.00
N ALA A 20 13.80 1.41 -1.85
CA ALA A 20 12.78 1.47 -0.81
C ALA A 20 13.32 0.96 0.53
N ASP A 21 12.89 1.58 1.64
CA ASP A 21 13.20 1.10 2.99
C ASP A 21 12.60 -0.28 3.25
N LYS A 22 11.39 -0.52 2.70
CA LYS A 22 10.71 -1.81 2.79
C LYS A 22 10.16 -2.21 1.44
N ARG A 23 10.71 -3.28 0.89
CA ARG A 23 10.23 -3.90 -0.34
C ARG A 23 9.32 -5.09 -0.04
N LEU A 24 8.16 -5.13 -0.70
CA LEU A 24 7.15 -6.17 -0.57
C LEU A 24 6.87 -6.75 -1.95
N ALA A 25 7.47 -7.91 -2.22
CA ALA A 25 7.25 -8.64 -3.46
C ALA A 25 5.93 -9.42 -3.39
N MET A 26 4.96 -9.08 -4.24
CA MET A 26 3.68 -9.78 -4.29
C MET A 26 3.05 -9.76 -5.68
N LYS A 27 2.23 -10.77 -5.98
CA LYS A 27 1.55 -10.90 -7.27
C LYS A 27 0.68 -9.67 -7.56
N PRO A 28 0.52 -9.25 -8.83
CA PRO A 28 -0.33 -8.11 -9.17
C PRO A 28 -1.77 -8.20 -8.65
N SER A 29 -2.35 -9.40 -8.62
CA SER A 29 -3.67 -9.64 -8.04
C SER A 29 -3.73 -9.36 -6.54
N ALA A 30 -2.67 -9.70 -5.80
CA ALA A 30 -2.54 -9.39 -4.38
C ALA A 30 -2.38 -7.87 -4.15
N GLN A 31 -1.68 -7.16 -5.03
CA GLN A 31 -1.52 -5.70 -4.94
C GLN A 31 -2.86 -4.98 -5.02
N LYS A 32 -3.76 -5.42 -5.91
CA LYS A 32 -5.12 -4.87 -6.00
C LYS A 32 -5.89 -5.04 -4.69
N VAL A 33 -5.80 -6.23 -4.08
CA VAL A 33 -6.45 -6.52 -2.78
C VAL A 33 -5.87 -5.63 -1.68
N VAL A 34 -4.54 -5.51 -1.61
CA VAL A 34 -3.84 -4.67 -0.63
C VAL A 34 -4.25 -3.21 -0.77
N LEU A 35 -4.29 -2.67 -1.99
CA LEU A 35 -4.69 -1.29 -2.25
C LEU A 35 -6.15 -1.05 -1.85
N ALA A 36 -7.05 -1.95 -2.22
CA ALA A 36 -8.47 -1.83 -1.90
C ALA A 36 -8.69 -1.86 -0.38
N LYS A 37 -8.04 -2.80 0.34
CA LYS A 37 -8.11 -2.85 1.81
C LYS A 37 -7.47 -1.63 2.48
N LEU A 38 -6.35 -1.13 1.95
CA LEU A 38 -5.70 0.09 2.44
C LEU A 38 -6.63 1.31 2.32
N TYR A 39 -7.24 1.48 1.15
CA TYR A 39 -8.23 2.53 0.90
C TYR A 39 -9.38 2.46 1.91
N GLY A 40 -9.95 1.28 2.12
CA GLY A 40 -11.00 1.06 3.12
C GLY A 40 -10.58 1.49 4.53
N LYS A 41 -9.37 1.11 4.97
CA LYS A 41 -8.86 1.45 6.31
C LYS A 41 -8.54 2.92 6.49
N LEU A 42 -8.17 3.62 5.42
CA LEU A 42 -7.91 5.06 5.45
C LEU A 42 -9.20 5.87 5.43
N ASN A 43 -10.18 5.47 4.62
CA ASN A 43 -11.45 6.18 4.45
C ASN A 43 -12.58 5.71 5.39
N GLY A 44 -12.31 4.72 6.25
CA GLY A 44 -13.31 4.17 7.17
C GLY A 44 -14.41 3.36 6.48
N THR A 45 -14.17 2.94 5.24
CA THR A 45 -15.09 2.11 4.44
C THR A 45 -14.68 0.64 4.56
N SER A 46 -15.64 -0.23 4.82
CA SER A 46 -15.37 -1.68 4.82
C SER A 46 -15.32 -2.16 3.38
N VAL A 47 -14.12 -2.45 2.88
CA VAL A 47 -13.95 -3.06 1.56
C VAL A 47 -14.09 -4.56 1.73
N GLY A 48 -15.15 -5.11 1.15
CA GLY A 48 -15.46 -6.53 1.20
C GLY A 48 -14.35 -7.39 0.57
N GLY A 49 -13.94 -8.44 1.29
CA GLY A 49 -12.93 -9.39 0.86
C GLY A 49 -12.39 -10.13 2.07
N ASN A 50 -12.41 -11.47 2.01
CA ASN A 50 -12.01 -12.36 3.11
C ASN A 50 -10.68 -11.97 3.77
N THR A 51 -10.50 -12.42 5.01
CA THR A 51 -9.25 -12.36 5.76
C THR A 51 -8.11 -12.76 4.84
N SER A 52 -7.24 -11.81 4.56
CA SER A 52 -6.11 -12.02 3.66
C SER A 52 -4.86 -12.10 4.50
N GLU A 53 -3.90 -12.91 4.08
CA GLU A 53 -2.54 -12.93 4.65
C GLU A 53 -1.89 -11.54 4.69
N TYR A 54 -2.41 -10.58 3.93
CA TYR A 54 -1.94 -9.20 3.87
C TYR A 54 -2.58 -8.25 4.90
N ASP A 55 -3.54 -8.67 5.71
CA ASP A 55 -4.27 -7.76 6.62
C ASP A 55 -3.34 -7.12 7.67
N ALA A 56 -2.46 -7.92 8.28
CA ALA A 56 -1.47 -7.40 9.21
C ALA A 56 -0.49 -6.39 8.55
N LEU A 57 -0.17 -6.63 7.27
CA LEU A 57 0.68 -5.74 6.48
C LEU A 57 -0.03 -4.41 6.19
N VAL A 58 -1.28 -4.48 5.74
CA VAL A 58 -2.12 -3.31 5.47
C VAL A 58 -2.30 -2.49 6.75
N ASP A 59 -2.41 -3.12 7.92
CA ASP A 59 -2.60 -2.44 9.21
C ASP A 59 -1.36 -1.68 9.64
N SER A 60 -0.20 -2.29 9.45
CA SER A 60 1.07 -1.61 9.66
C SER A 60 1.20 -0.39 8.76
N ILE A 61 0.90 -0.54 7.46
CA ILE A 61 1.02 0.56 6.48
C ILE A 61 0.00 1.67 6.79
N ALA A 62 -1.26 1.31 7.05
CA ALA A 62 -2.31 2.27 7.38
C ALA A 62 -1.99 3.04 8.66
N THR A 63 -1.42 2.38 9.67
CA THR A 63 -0.99 3.04 10.91
C THR A 63 0.15 4.03 10.65
N GLU A 64 1.12 3.67 9.81
CA GLU A 64 2.21 4.57 9.43
C GLU A 64 1.71 5.79 8.64
N ILE A 65 0.79 5.59 7.70
CA ILE A 65 0.14 6.68 6.94
C ILE A 65 -0.65 7.59 7.87
N LYS A 66 -1.46 7.02 8.78
CA LYS A 66 -2.22 7.81 9.77
C LYS A 66 -1.32 8.60 10.71
N LYS A 67 -0.16 8.06 11.09
CA LYS A 67 0.86 8.79 11.87
C LYS A 67 1.50 9.93 11.09
N ALA A 68 1.73 9.76 9.79
CA ALA A 68 2.29 10.79 8.91
C ALA A 68 1.26 11.88 8.54
N GLY A 69 -0.04 11.55 8.55
CA GLY A 69 -1.13 12.48 8.31
C GLY A 69 -1.02 13.15 6.93
N SER A 70 -1.02 14.49 6.91
CA SER A 70 -0.87 15.29 5.68
C SER A 70 0.48 15.16 4.98
N ASN A 71 1.46 14.50 5.60
CA ASN A 71 2.78 14.26 4.99
C ASN A 71 2.90 12.89 4.32
N ALA A 72 1.81 12.11 4.30
CA ALA A 72 1.78 10.82 3.62
C ALA A 72 1.35 10.98 2.16
N VAL A 73 2.01 10.25 1.27
CA VAL A 73 1.63 10.14 -0.15
C VAL A 73 1.53 8.68 -0.51
N VAL A 74 0.44 8.30 -1.17
CA VAL A 74 0.22 6.97 -1.73
C VAL A 74 0.17 7.12 -3.25
N VAL A 75 1.01 6.35 -3.95
CA VAL A 75 1.07 6.33 -5.41
C VAL A 75 0.82 4.91 -5.89
N THR A 76 -0.04 4.75 -6.89
CA THR A 76 -0.28 3.47 -7.55
C THR A 76 0.00 3.60 -9.04
N GLY A 77 0.69 2.59 -9.59
CA GLY A 77 0.88 2.41 -11.03
C GLY A 77 0.01 1.29 -11.59
N LEU A 78 -1.00 0.84 -10.83
CA LEU A 78 -1.92 -0.19 -11.31
C LEU A 78 -2.79 0.36 -12.45
N ASP A 79 -2.82 -0.37 -13.55
CA ASP A 79 -3.73 -0.13 -14.67
C ASP A 79 -5.13 -0.67 -14.33
N ASP A 80 -5.81 0.05 -13.44
CA ASP A 80 -7.18 -0.23 -13.00
C ASP A 80 -7.86 1.11 -12.70
N VAL A 81 -8.95 1.41 -13.38
CA VAL A 81 -9.69 2.67 -13.18
C VAL A 81 -10.11 2.83 -11.73
N ASN A 82 -10.49 1.73 -11.06
CA ASN A 82 -10.90 1.75 -9.65
C ASN A 82 -9.73 1.99 -8.67
N ALA A 83 -8.49 1.81 -9.12
CA ALA A 83 -7.30 2.14 -8.35
C ALA A 83 -6.88 3.61 -8.51
N GLN A 84 -7.36 4.29 -9.56
CA GLN A 84 -6.95 5.65 -9.94
C GLN A 84 -7.98 6.73 -9.56
N SER A 85 -9.20 6.32 -9.19
CA SER A 85 -10.34 7.19 -8.84
C SER A 85 -10.60 7.29 -7.36
#